data_AF-A0A1S3ED05-F1
#
_entry.id   AF-A0A1S3ED05-F1
#
_cell.length_a   1.000
_cell.length_b   1.000
_cell.length_c   1.000
_cell.angle_alpha   90.00
_cell.angle_beta   90.00
_cell.angle_gamma   90.00
#
_symmetry.space_group_name_H-M   'P 1'
#
loop_
_entity.id
_entity.type
_entity.pdbx_description
1 polymer ?
#
loop_
_entity_poly.entity_id
_entity_poly.type
_entity_poly.pdbx_seq_one_letter_code
_entity_poly.pdbx_strand_id
1 'polypeptide(L)'
;MKWNQLLINWLSKWIISVFFGVFIIWRNDGEALWFAAGSILNVVFSILLKQILNQKRPSTLKSDPGMPSSHAQSIFFTLMFIILSSVKLLRINELTITTSGLALAFGSYFSYLRVSQKLHTVSQVIVGAVIGSICSILWNLVRFPFTCDTPLA
;
A
#
# COMPACT_ATOMS: atom_id res chain seq x y z
N MET A 1 30.09 -3.92 -10.36
CA MET A 1 28.73 -4.35 -10.78
C MET A 1 27.65 -4.22 -9.69
N LYS A 2 27.95 -4.33 -8.38
CA LYS A 2 26.96 -4.20 -7.27
C LYS A 2 26.33 -2.78 -7.12
N TRP A 3 27.05 -1.74 -7.53
CA TRP A 3 26.63 -0.34 -7.38
C TRP A 3 25.43 0.04 -8.24
N ASN A 4 25.37 -0.46 -9.48
CA ASN A 4 24.25 -0.16 -10.38
C ASN A 4 22.93 -0.74 -9.86
N GLN A 5 22.95 -1.94 -9.26
CA GLN A 5 21.77 -2.55 -8.65
C GLN A 5 21.24 -1.75 -7.45
N LEU A 6 22.15 -1.23 -6.61
CA LEU A 6 21.79 -0.42 -5.45
C LEU A 6 21.24 0.95 -5.86
N LEU A 7 21.86 1.59 -6.86
CA LEU A 7 21.44 2.88 -7.39
C LEU A 7 20.06 2.79 -8.08
N ILE A 8 19.86 1.79 -8.94
CA ILE A 8 18.58 1.53 -9.62
C ILE A 8 17.48 1.27 -8.58
N ASN A 9 17.78 0.52 -7.52
CA ASN A 9 16.80 0.23 -6.47
C ASN A 9 16.54 1.40 -5.52
N TRP A 10 17.49 2.33 -5.40
CA TRP A 10 17.28 3.56 -4.64
C TRP A 10 16.43 4.54 -5.46
N LEU A 11 16.80 4.76 -6.73
CA LEU A 11 16.08 5.62 -7.65
C LEU A 11 14.65 5.12 -7.92
N SER A 12 14.46 3.81 -8.12
CA SER A 12 13.11 3.24 -8.35
C SER A 12 12.16 3.50 -7.17
N LYS A 13 12.67 3.43 -5.93
CA LYS A 13 11.88 3.74 -4.72
C LYS A 13 11.43 5.19 -4.70
N TRP A 14 12.34 6.12 -5.00
CA TRP A 14 12.04 7.55 -4.97
C TRP A 14 11.16 7.97 -6.14
N ILE A 15 11.47 7.53 -7.36
CA ILE A 15 10.69 7.85 -8.55
C ILE A 15 9.25 7.39 -8.37
N ILE A 16 9.04 6.17 -7.89
CA ILE A 16 7.69 5.60 -7.78
C ILE A 16 6.93 6.21 -6.59
N SER A 17 7.61 6.49 -5.47
CA SER A 17 7.01 7.22 -4.35
C SER A 17 6.63 8.66 -4.71
N VAL A 18 7.45 9.34 -5.51
CA VAL A 18 7.20 10.70 -5.98
C VAL A 18 6.09 10.71 -7.01
N PHE A 19 6.06 9.77 -7.97
CA PHE A 19 4.97 9.68 -8.93
C PHE A 19 3.61 9.42 -8.26
N PHE A 20 3.58 8.50 -7.29
CA PHE A 20 2.39 8.25 -6.49
C PHE A 20 1.98 9.49 -5.68
N GLY A 21 2.95 10.11 -4.99
CA GLY A 21 2.71 11.31 -4.20
C GLY A 21 2.18 12.47 -5.03
N VAL A 22 2.77 12.72 -6.20
CA VAL A 22 2.34 13.77 -7.14
C VAL A 22 0.95 13.47 -7.70
N PHE A 23 0.64 12.23 -8.06
CA PHE A 23 -0.70 11.85 -8.52
C PHE A 23 -1.77 12.09 -7.44
N ILE A 24 -1.44 11.79 -6.17
CA ILE A 24 -2.31 12.02 -5.02
C ILE A 24 -2.48 13.51 -4.70
N ILE A 25 -1.38 14.29 -4.73
CA ILE A 25 -1.40 15.73 -4.43
C ILE A 25 -2.06 16.54 -5.55
N TRP A 26 -1.89 16.13 -6.81
CA TRP A 26 -2.53 16.78 -7.96
C TRP A 26 -4.06 16.61 -7.92
N ARG A 27 -4.57 15.52 -7.35
CA ARG A 27 -6.00 15.29 -7.09
C ARG A 27 -6.46 15.96 -5.79
N ASN A 28 -6.36 17.29 -5.74
CA ASN A 28 -6.68 18.13 -4.57
C ASN A 28 -8.19 18.10 -4.22
N ASP A 29 -8.68 16.94 -3.80
CA ASP A 29 -10.07 16.59 -3.47
C ASP A 29 -10.14 16.02 -2.06
N GLY A 30 -11.30 16.07 -1.41
CA GLY A 30 -11.56 15.41 -0.12
C GLY A 30 -11.24 13.91 -0.11
N GLU A 31 -11.15 13.28 -1.29
CA GLU A 31 -10.62 11.93 -1.49
C GLU A 31 -9.16 11.77 -1.03
N ALA A 32 -8.29 12.73 -1.33
CA ALA A 32 -6.87 12.69 -0.97
C ALA A 32 -6.67 12.83 0.55
N LEU A 33 -7.48 13.67 1.21
CA LEU A 33 -7.47 13.79 2.67
C LEU A 33 -7.97 12.51 3.36
N TRP A 34 -9.03 11.89 2.85
CA TRP A 34 -9.54 10.62 3.37
C TRP A 34 -8.53 9.49 3.18
N PHE A 35 -7.84 9.47 2.04
CA PHE A 35 -6.73 8.56 1.78
C PHE A 35 -5.57 8.75 2.76
N ALA A 36 -5.17 10.01 3.01
CA ALA A 36 -4.08 10.33 3.92
C ALA A 36 -4.40 9.89 5.36
N ALA A 37 -5.61 10.16 5.84
CA ALA A 37 -6.08 9.71 7.15
C ALA A 37 -6.04 8.18 7.29
N GLY A 38 -6.57 7.46 6.30
CA GLY A 38 -6.53 5.99 6.30
C GLY A 38 -5.10 5.44 6.24
N SER A 39 -4.21 6.08 5.49
CA SER A 39 -2.80 5.70 5.39
C SER A 39 -2.07 5.84 6.73
N ILE A 40 -2.31 6.94 7.45
CA ILE A 40 -1.75 7.17 8.80
C ILE A 40 -2.23 6.08 9.75
N LEU A 41 -3.53 5.79 9.77
CA LEU A 41 -4.11 4.74 10.62
C LEU A 41 -3.55 3.35 10.28
N ASN A 42 -3.37 3.03 9.00
CA ASN A 42 -2.77 1.77 8.58
C ASN A 42 -1.31 1.64 9.05
N VAL A 43 -0.55 2.75 9.04
CA VAL A 43 0.81 2.78 9.59
C VAL A 43 0.79 2.53 11.09
N VAL A 44 -0.07 3.23 11.85
CA VAL A 44 -0.23 3.04 13.29
C VAL A 44 -0.60 1.58 13.60
N PHE A 45 -1.55 1.02 12.87
CA PHE A 45 -1.96 -0.38 13.03
C PHE A 45 -0.82 -1.35 12.74
N SER A 46 -0.01 -1.10 11.71
CA SER A 46 1.17 -1.91 11.42
C SER A 46 2.23 -1.88 12.54
N ILE A 47 2.34 -0.75 13.26
CA ILE A 47 3.25 -0.61 14.41
C ILE A 47 2.70 -1.38 15.60
N LEU A 48 1.41 -1.23 15.90
CA LEU A 48 0.75 -1.97 16.98
C LEU A 48 0.85 -3.48 16.78
N LEU A 49 0.59 -3.97 15.56
CA LEU A 49 0.71 -5.39 15.24
C LEU A 49 2.14 -5.92 15.44
N LYS A 50 3.16 -5.11 15.10
CA LYS A 50 4.56 -5.48 15.35
C LYS A 50 4.88 -5.55 16.83
N GLN A 51 4.33 -4.65 17.64
CA GLN A 51 4.50 -4.64 19.09
C GLN A 51 3.82 -5.85 19.74
N ILE A 52 2.62 -6.23 19.28
CA ILE A 52 1.86 -7.38 19.79
C ILE A 52 2.52 -8.71 19.39
N LEU A 53 2.92 -8.87 18.13
CA LEU A 53 3.42 -10.15 17.61
C LEU A 53 4.89 -10.41 17.91
N ASN A 54 5.69 -9.35 18.12
CA ASN A 54 7.10 -9.36 18.53
C ASN A 54 7.98 -10.51 17.96
N GLN A 55 7.77 -10.88 16.69
CA GLN A 55 8.51 -11.98 16.08
C GLN A 55 9.89 -11.55 15.60
N LYS A 56 10.91 -12.34 15.92
CA LYS A 56 12.30 -12.13 15.46
C LYS A 56 12.39 -12.20 13.93
N ARG A 57 13.08 -11.26 13.29
CA ARG A 57 13.36 -11.31 11.84
C ARG A 57 14.41 -12.39 11.51
N PRO A 58 14.39 -12.95 10.28
CA PRO A 58 15.42 -13.88 9.82
C PRO A 58 16.79 -13.24 9.56
N SER A 59 16.89 -11.91 9.51
CA SER A 59 18.15 -11.20 9.31
C SER A 59 18.60 -10.44 10.55
N THR A 60 19.89 -10.52 10.88
CA THR A 60 20.54 -9.79 11.99
C THR A 60 20.77 -8.30 11.69
N LEU A 61 20.44 -7.85 10.48
CA LEU A 61 20.66 -6.47 9.99
C LEU A 61 19.69 -5.43 10.56
N LYS A 62 18.55 -5.85 11.14
CA LYS A 62 17.59 -4.96 11.80
C LYS A 62 16.96 -5.64 13.02
N SER A 63 17.00 -4.95 14.16
CA SER A 63 16.47 -5.44 15.46
C SER A 63 14.94 -5.34 15.58
N ASP A 64 14.26 -4.69 14.64
CA ASP A 64 12.81 -4.48 14.72
C ASP A 64 12.01 -5.77 14.44
N PRO A 65 10.86 -5.96 15.11
CA PRO A 65 9.96 -7.09 14.88
C PRO A 65 9.59 -7.26 13.40
N GLY A 66 9.52 -8.53 12.98
CA GLY A 66 9.41 -8.94 11.58
C GLY A 66 8.00 -9.06 11.03
N MET A 67 7.00 -9.28 11.89
CA MET A 67 5.60 -9.47 11.52
C MET A 67 4.72 -8.29 11.94
N PRO A 68 3.81 -7.81 11.09
CA PRO A 68 3.78 -7.95 9.63
C PRO A 68 4.80 -7.04 8.92
N SER A 69 5.05 -7.28 7.62
CA SER A 69 5.80 -6.32 6.81
C SER A 69 5.00 -5.04 6.62
N SER A 70 5.32 -3.99 7.37
CA SER A 70 4.65 -2.67 7.24
C SER A 70 4.76 -2.11 5.83
N HIS A 71 5.83 -2.43 5.11
CA HIS A 71 6.02 -1.97 3.73
C HIS A 71 5.07 -2.67 2.76
N ALA A 72 4.86 -3.99 2.92
CA ALA A 72 3.84 -4.70 2.16
C ALA A 72 2.44 -4.21 2.54
N GLN A 73 2.17 -4.05 3.84
CA GLN A 73 0.89 -3.57 4.34
C GLN A 73 0.51 -2.17 3.82
N SER A 74 1.46 -1.23 3.79
CA SER A 74 1.21 0.10 3.23
C SER A 74 1.00 0.07 1.71
N ILE A 75 1.79 -0.72 0.98
CA ILE A 75 1.65 -0.85 -0.48
C ILE A 75 0.27 -1.40 -0.84
N PHE A 76 -0.14 -2.51 -0.23
CA PHE A 76 -1.42 -3.13 -0.53
C PHE A 76 -2.62 -2.30 -0.04
N PHE A 77 -2.49 -1.57 1.07
CA PHE A 77 -3.51 -0.60 1.49
C PHE A 77 -3.73 0.46 0.42
N THR A 78 -2.66 1.08 -0.07
CA THR A 78 -2.72 2.14 -1.09
C THR A 78 -3.26 1.64 -2.41
N LEU A 79 -2.78 0.48 -2.88
CA LEU A 79 -3.24 -0.11 -4.14
C LEU A 79 -4.73 -0.42 -4.10
N MET A 80 -5.19 -1.10 -3.04
CA MET A 80 -6.60 -1.40 -2.90
C MET A 80 -7.45 -0.14 -2.78
N PHE A 81 -6.97 0.91 -2.11
CA PHE A 81 -7.71 2.15 -1.97
C PHE A 81 -7.91 2.83 -3.34
N ILE A 82 -6.85 2.92 -4.15
CA ILE A 82 -6.91 3.52 -5.48
C ILE A 82 -7.77 2.69 -6.43
N ILE A 83 -7.69 1.36 -6.37
CA ILE A 83 -8.51 0.46 -7.19
C ILE A 83 -10.00 0.68 -6.86
N LEU A 84 -10.37 0.63 -5.58
CA LEU A 84 -11.75 0.82 -5.14
C LEU A 84 -12.28 2.24 -5.48
N SER A 85 -11.46 3.26 -5.27
CA SER A 85 -11.81 4.65 -5.61
C SER A 85 -11.98 4.85 -7.11
N SER A 86 -11.13 4.22 -7.93
CA SER A 86 -11.19 4.28 -9.39
C SER A 86 -12.42 3.55 -9.92
N VAL A 87 -12.73 2.36 -9.38
CA VAL A 87 -13.96 1.61 -9.71
C VAL A 87 -15.21 2.41 -9.35
N LYS A 88 -15.22 3.11 -8.21
CA LYS A 88 -16.35 3.96 -7.81
C LYS A 88 -16.54 5.16 -8.74
N LEU A 89 -15.44 5.83 -9.12
CA LEU A 89 -15.49 7.05 -9.93
C LEU A 89 -15.75 6.79 -11.42
N LEU A 90 -15.02 5.82 -12.00
CA LEU A 90 -15.01 5.56 -13.44
C LEU A 90 -15.86 4.36 -13.85
N ARG A 91 -16.49 3.69 -12.88
CA ARG A 91 -17.15 2.39 -13.04
C ARG A 91 -16.16 1.30 -13.50
N ILE A 92 -16.65 0.08 -13.63
CA ILE A 92 -15.89 -1.02 -14.23
C ILE A 92 -15.78 -0.75 -15.73
N ASN A 93 -14.58 -0.37 -16.18
CA ASN A 93 -14.25 -0.13 -17.58
C ASN A 93 -12.89 -0.76 -17.90
N GLU A 94 -12.55 -0.93 -19.18
CA GLU A 94 -11.27 -1.49 -19.62
C GLU A 94 -10.07 -0.74 -19.03
N LEU A 95 -10.15 0.59 -18.96
CA LEU A 95 -9.12 1.43 -18.33
C LEU A 95 -8.97 1.13 -16.84
N THR A 96 -10.08 1.00 -16.10
CA THR A 96 -10.06 0.67 -14.66
C THR A 96 -9.49 -0.73 -14.43
N ILE A 97 -9.86 -1.72 -15.25
CA ILE A 97 -9.36 -3.09 -15.15
C ILE A 97 -7.86 -3.13 -15.46
N THR A 98 -7.44 -2.47 -16.54
CA THR A 98 -6.04 -2.44 -16.98
C THR A 98 -5.14 -1.74 -15.95
N THR A 99 -5.57 -0.57 -15.46
CA THR A 99 -4.82 0.17 -14.43
C THR A 99 -4.75 -0.59 -13.10
N SER A 100 -5.83 -1.26 -12.70
CA SER A 100 -5.85 -2.11 -11.49
C SER A 100 -4.91 -3.31 -11.62
N GLY A 101 -4.93 -4.01 -12.76
CA GLY A 101 -4.02 -5.13 -13.03
C GLY A 101 -2.56 -4.70 -13.01
N LEU A 102 -2.23 -3.57 -13.64
CA LEU A 102 -0.89 -3.01 -13.65
C LEU A 102 -0.44 -2.61 -12.23
N ALA A 103 -1.32 -1.98 -11.45
CA ALA A 103 -1.05 -1.58 -10.09
C ALA A 103 -0.76 -2.80 -9.17
N LEU A 104 -1.52 -3.89 -9.30
CA LEU A 104 -1.29 -5.14 -8.58
C LEU A 104 0.02 -5.82 -8.98
N ALA A 105 0.38 -5.80 -10.28
CA ALA A 105 1.64 -6.33 -10.76
C ALA A 105 2.84 -5.58 -10.15
N PHE A 106 2.78 -4.25 -10.13
CA PHE A 106 3.80 -3.42 -9.47
C PHE A 106 3.87 -3.68 -7.96
N GLY A 107 2.73 -3.73 -7.27
CA GLY A 107 2.67 -4.01 -5.83
C GLY A 107 3.28 -5.35 -5.45
N SER A 108 2.99 -6.38 -6.24
CA SER A 108 3.53 -7.72 -6.07
C SER A 108 5.05 -7.75 -6.32
N TYR A 109 5.52 -7.05 -7.35
CA TYR A 109 6.96 -6.92 -7.64
C TYR A 109 7.72 -6.24 -6.50
N PHE A 110 7.21 -5.14 -5.95
CA PHE A 110 7.85 -4.46 -4.81
C PHE A 110 7.88 -5.30 -3.54
N SER A 111 6.83 -6.08 -3.33
CA SER A 111 6.74 -7.02 -2.22
C SER A 111 7.74 -8.16 -2.39
N TYR A 112 7.92 -8.65 -3.62
CA TYR A 112 8.95 -9.63 -3.96
C TYR A 112 10.37 -9.09 -3.73
N LEU A 113 10.64 -7.81 -4.04
CA LEU A 113 11.94 -7.19 -3.75
C LEU A 113 12.31 -7.24 -2.25
N ARG A 114 11.32 -7.28 -1.35
CA ARG A 114 11.58 -7.42 0.11
C ARG A 114 11.98 -8.84 0.50
N VAL A 115 11.48 -9.84 -0.22
CA VAL A 115 11.88 -11.24 -0.05
C VAL A 115 13.25 -11.49 -0.66
N SER A 116 13.51 -11.01 -1.88
CA SER A 116 14.78 -11.23 -2.58
C SER A 116 15.98 -10.61 -1.86
N GLN A 117 15.74 -9.53 -1.11
CA GLN A 117 16.75 -8.87 -0.28
C GLN A 117 16.97 -9.55 1.09
N LYS A 118 16.31 -10.67 1.37
CA LYS A 118 16.34 -11.39 2.66
C LYS A 118 15.94 -10.50 3.86
N LEU A 119 15.16 -9.44 3.61
CA LEU A 119 14.68 -8.53 4.66
C LEU A 119 13.46 -9.11 5.36
N HIS A 120 12.63 -9.86 4.64
CA HIS A 120 11.38 -10.46 5.12
C HIS A 120 11.17 -11.86 4.54
N THR A 121 10.45 -12.71 5.27
CA THR A 121 9.96 -14.00 4.73
C THR A 121 8.74 -13.78 3.82
N VAL A 122 8.48 -14.73 2.93
CA VAL A 122 7.27 -14.72 2.08
C VAL A 122 6.01 -14.63 2.93
N SER A 123 5.93 -15.37 4.04
CA SER A 123 4.79 -15.35 4.97
C SER A 123 4.57 -13.95 5.59
N GLN A 124 5.63 -13.24 5.97
CA GLN A 124 5.52 -11.87 6.51
C GLN A 124 5.00 -10.86 5.50
N VAL A 125 5.35 -11.06 4.23
CA VAL A 125 4.89 -10.22 3.12
C VAL A 125 3.43 -10.51 2.79
N ILE A 126 3.04 -11.79 2.72
CA ILE A 126 1.65 -12.19 2.46
C ILE A 126 0.73 -11.70 3.57
N VAL A 127 1.10 -11.88 4.84
CA VAL A 127 0.29 -11.41 5.98
C VAL A 127 0.15 -9.88 5.93
N GLY A 128 1.23 -9.15 5.64
CA GLY A 128 1.17 -7.70 5.44
C GLY A 128 0.24 -7.30 4.30
N ALA A 129 0.31 -7.99 3.15
CA ALA A 129 -0.54 -7.74 2.00
C ALA A 129 -2.03 -7.95 2.32
N VAL A 130 -2.37 -9.06 2.96
CA VAL A 130 -3.75 -9.40 3.36
C VAL A 130 -4.30 -8.36 4.34
N ILE A 131 -3.55 -8.03 5.39
CA ILE A 131 -3.98 -7.05 6.39
C ILE A 131 -4.17 -5.67 5.74
N GLY A 132 -3.22 -5.24 4.90
CA GLY A 132 -3.31 -3.95 4.20
C GLY A 132 -4.55 -3.86 3.30
N SER A 133 -4.85 -4.91 2.54
CA SER A 133 -6.05 -4.99 1.71
C SER A 133 -7.34 -4.94 2.52
N ILE A 134 -7.43 -5.69 3.62
CA ILE A 134 -8.61 -5.70 4.50
C ILE A 134 -8.81 -4.31 5.13
N CYS A 135 -7.76 -3.69 5.67
CA CYS A 135 -7.84 -2.34 6.23
C CYS A 135 -8.34 -1.32 5.19
N SER A 136 -7.91 -1.45 3.94
CA SER A 136 -8.36 -0.57 2.84
C SER A 136 -9.83 -0.76 2.50
N ILE A 137 -10.31 -2.01 2.43
CA ILE A 137 -11.73 -2.32 2.20
C ILE A 137 -12.58 -1.74 3.33
N LEU A 138 -12.21 -2.00 4.60
CA LEU A 138 -12.92 -1.48 5.77
C LEU A 138 -12.95 0.06 5.76
N TRP A 139 -11.83 0.71 5.43
CA TRP A 139 -11.75 2.17 5.35
C TRP A 139 -12.66 2.76 4.26
N ASN A 140 -12.80 2.07 3.13
CA ASN A 140 -13.72 2.46 2.06
C ASN A 140 -15.19 2.17 2.41
N LEU A 141 -15.48 1.11 3.19
CA LEU A 141 -16.83 0.81 3.66
C LEU A 141 -17.32 1.88 4.65
N VAL A 142 -16.46 2.34 5.56
CA VAL A 142 -16.79 3.45 6.48
C VAL A 142 -17.13 4.73 5.72
N ARG A 143 -16.56 4.92 4.53
CA ARG A 143 -16.87 6.07 3.65
C ARG A 143 -18.27 5.98 3.02
N PHE A 144 -18.78 4.78 2.77
CA PHE A 144 -20.04 4.55 2.04
C PHE A 144 -21.24 5.38 2.56
N PRO A 145 -21.54 5.43 3.88
CA PRO A 145 -22.67 6.21 4.39
C PRO A 145 -22.55 7.72 4.15
N PHE A 146 -21.34 8.29 4.11
CA PHE A 146 -21.15 9.74 3.94
C PHE A 146 -21.31 10.25 2.51
N THR A 147 -21.36 9.35 1.52
CA THR A 147 -21.48 9.72 0.10
C THR A 147 -22.89 9.54 -0.48
N CYS A 148 -23.82 8.95 0.27
CA CYS A 148 -25.21 8.78 -0.15
C CYS A 148 -26.08 10.03 0.08
N ASP A 149 -25.58 11.03 0.81
CA ASP A 149 -26.35 12.24 1.18
C ASP A 149 -26.03 13.48 0.33
N THR A 150 -25.19 13.36 -0.70
CA THR A 150 -25.05 14.43 -1.69
C THR A 150 -26.03 14.17 -2.83
N PRO A 151 -27.16 14.90 -2.93
CA PRO A 151 -27.98 14.84 -4.12
C PRO A 151 -27.13 15.30 -5.30
N LEU A 152 -27.28 14.63 -6.43
CA LEU A 152 -26.72 15.06 -7.72
C LEU A 152 -27.15 16.52 -7.95
N ALA A 153 -26.20 17.44 -7.86
CA ALA A 153 -26.34 18.82 -8.32
C ALA A 153 -26.06 18.89 -9.82
#